data_AF-A0AAX3KLV1-F1
#
_entry.id   AF-A0AAX3KLV1-F1
#
_cell.length_a   1.000
_cell.length_b   1.000
_cell.length_c   1.000
_cell.angle_alpha   90.00
_cell.angle_beta   90.00
_cell.angle_gamma   90.00
#
_symmetry.space_group_name_H-M   'P 1'
#
loop_
_entity.id
_entity.type
_entity.pdbx_description
1 polymer ?
#
loop_
_entity_poly.entity_id
_entity_poly.type
_entity_poly.pdbx_seq_one_letter_code
_entity_poly.pdbx_strand_id
1 'polypeptide(L)'
;MSLVKHVVISAAGIGSRLGLNKPKCLVEVAGRSLLDWHLSRLQWAETVWLVVGFHEEDVIEHAIALRPDLIVVRNPDYARTNTLQSIYRVSRHLRERMLVLDADTVMEPESFKAFLQASQHHEQLIGVSPYTTSDGVRVLMDEKNANVSGFTRETQHSMEWTGIAVIKPEVIFDRPMYVYEALEPWLPLPAFELKAFDIDTVEDLDMARKVFAAEWGNHD
;
A
#
# COMPACT_ATOMS: atom_id res chain seq x y z
N MET A 1 0.93 5.01 -21.73
CA MET A 1 1.75 3.85 -21.29
C MET A 1 0.82 2.65 -21.02
N SER A 2 1.35 1.49 -20.66
CA SER A 2 0.69 0.19 -20.90
C SER A 2 0.00 -0.47 -19.70
N LEU A 3 -1.02 0.10 -19.06
CA LEU A 3 -1.67 -0.49 -17.85
C LEU A 3 -0.66 -0.99 -16.78
N VAL A 4 -1.11 -1.43 -15.62
CA VAL A 4 -0.26 -2.17 -14.69
C VAL A 4 -0.75 -3.61 -14.74
N LYS A 5 0.17 -4.58 -14.73
CA LYS A 5 -0.17 -6.00 -14.78
C LYS A 5 0.07 -6.68 -13.44
N HIS A 6 1.15 -6.30 -12.78
CA HIS A 6 1.58 -6.87 -11.52
C HIS A 6 1.22 -5.96 -10.36
N VAL A 7 0.65 -6.55 -9.32
CA VAL A 7 0.37 -5.89 -8.05
C VAL A 7 1.08 -6.64 -6.94
N VAL A 8 1.81 -5.92 -6.10
CA VAL A 8 2.52 -6.45 -4.92
C VAL A 8 1.82 -5.95 -3.68
N ILE A 9 1.30 -6.89 -2.88
CA ILE A 9 0.64 -6.61 -1.60
C ILE A 9 1.58 -7.02 -0.48
N SER A 10 2.01 -6.05 0.33
CA SER A 10 2.86 -6.29 1.50
C SER A 10 2.00 -6.65 2.72
N ALA A 11 1.89 -7.94 3.03
CA ALA A 11 1.06 -8.49 4.11
C ALA A 11 1.86 -9.21 5.21
N ALA A 12 3.16 -8.94 5.33
CA ALA A 12 4.04 -9.62 6.28
C ALA A 12 4.04 -9.01 7.70
N GLY A 13 3.34 -7.90 7.91
CA GLY A 13 3.37 -7.11 9.15
C GLY A 13 2.58 -7.72 10.33
N ILE A 14 3.09 -7.49 11.55
CA ILE A 14 2.59 -8.11 12.79
C ILE A 14 1.34 -7.41 13.35
N GLY A 15 1.23 -6.08 13.23
CA GLY A 15 0.13 -5.33 13.84
C GLY A 15 0.22 -5.17 15.36
N SER A 16 1.43 -5.16 15.91
CA SER A 16 1.68 -5.13 17.36
C SER A 16 0.96 -4.00 18.10
N ARG A 17 0.81 -2.84 17.47
CA ARG A 17 0.16 -1.65 18.03
C ARG A 17 -1.36 -1.78 18.23
N LEU A 18 -2.03 -2.69 17.50
CA LEU A 18 -3.46 -2.96 17.65
C LEU A 18 -3.77 -3.90 18.81
N GLY A 19 -2.77 -4.66 19.31
CA GLY A 19 -2.96 -5.61 20.40
C GLY A 19 -3.87 -6.81 20.08
N LEU A 20 -4.22 -7.01 18.80
CA LEU A 20 -5.21 -8.01 18.37
C LEU A 20 -4.64 -9.42 18.18
N ASN A 21 -3.31 -9.61 18.32
CA ASN A 21 -2.59 -10.87 18.06
C ASN A 21 -3.02 -11.57 16.75
N LYS A 22 -3.31 -10.77 15.72
CA LYS A 22 -3.79 -11.18 14.39
C LYS A 22 -3.06 -10.33 13.34
N PRO A 23 -2.74 -10.85 12.14
CA PRO A 23 -2.22 -10.04 11.04
C PRO A 23 -3.09 -8.81 10.77
N LYS A 24 -2.45 -7.64 10.59
CA LYS A 24 -3.19 -6.39 10.28
C LYS A 24 -4.09 -6.53 9.07
N CYS A 25 -3.59 -7.19 8.02
CA CYS A 25 -4.35 -7.40 6.79
C CYS A 25 -5.66 -8.19 7.00
N LEU A 26 -5.79 -8.93 8.11
CA LEU A 26 -7.01 -9.66 8.47
C LEU A 26 -7.89 -8.91 9.49
N VAL A 27 -7.54 -7.67 9.86
CA VAL A 27 -8.41 -6.80 10.66
C VAL A 27 -9.62 -6.40 9.83
N GLU A 28 -10.79 -6.36 10.47
CA GLU A 28 -12.05 -6.08 9.79
C GLU A 28 -12.48 -4.61 9.89
N VAL A 29 -12.87 -4.07 8.75
CA VAL A 29 -13.51 -2.77 8.59
C VAL A 29 -14.78 -2.96 7.77
N ALA A 30 -15.91 -2.46 8.28
CA ALA A 30 -17.22 -2.61 7.63
C ALA A 30 -17.57 -4.07 7.26
N GLY A 31 -17.24 -5.02 8.15
CA GLY A 31 -17.60 -6.44 8.01
C GLY A 31 -16.75 -7.24 7.03
N ARG A 32 -15.65 -6.67 6.51
CA ARG A 32 -14.70 -7.32 5.60
C ARG A 32 -13.27 -7.06 6.09
N SER A 33 -12.38 -8.02 5.90
CA SER A 33 -10.95 -7.80 6.22
C SER A 33 -10.33 -6.76 5.29
N LEU A 34 -9.25 -6.11 5.72
CA LEU A 34 -8.48 -5.21 4.85
C LEU A 34 -8.01 -5.95 3.58
N LEU A 35 -7.60 -7.22 3.72
CA LEU A 35 -7.21 -8.06 2.59
C LEU A 35 -8.37 -8.35 1.63
N ASP A 36 -9.59 -8.61 2.14
CA ASP A 36 -10.79 -8.74 1.29
C ASP A 36 -11.01 -7.49 0.45
N TRP A 37 -10.88 -6.33 1.11
CA TRP A 37 -11.03 -5.01 0.50
C TRP A 37 -10.00 -4.78 -0.61
N HIS A 38 -8.74 -5.16 -0.41
CA HIS A 38 -7.73 -5.07 -1.47
C HIS A 38 -8.02 -6.06 -2.60
N LEU A 39 -8.19 -7.34 -2.31
CA LEU A 39 -8.30 -8.37 -3.35
C LEU A 39 -9.54 -8.18 -4.24
N SER A 40 -10.67 -7.71 -3.70
CA SER A 40 -11.85 -7.42 -4.52
C SER A 40 -11.63 -6.27 -5.50
N ARG A 41 -10.73 -5.32 -5.19
CA ARG A 41 -10.42 -4.17 -6.06
C ARG A 41 -9.39 -4.48 -7.13
N LEU A 42 -8.74 -5.65 -7.07
CA LEU A 42 -7.62 -6.00 -7.93
C LEU A 42 -7.97 -7.01 -9.02
N GLN A 43 -9.25 -7.29 -9.27
CA GLN A 43 -9.70 -8.28 -10.28
C GLN A 43 -9.20 -7.99 -11.71
N TRP A 44 -8.80 -6.74 -11.99
CA TRP A 44 -8.20 -6.34 -13.26
C TRP A 44 -6.72 -6.72 -13.40
N ALA A 45 -6.02 -7.01 -12.29
CA ALA A 45 -4.59 -7.29 -12.30
C ALA A 45 -4.34 -8.69 -12.89
N GLU A 46 -3.38 -8.79 -13.80
CA GLU A 46 -2.95 -10.07 -14.38
C GLU A 46 -2.26 -10.96 -13.35
N THR A 47 -1.50 -10.36 -12.43
CA THR A 47 -0.83 -11.10 -11.35
C THR A 47 -0.87 -10.31 -10.07
N VAL A 48 -1.36 -10.94 -9.00
CA VAL A 48 -1.23 -10.43 -7.63
C VAL A 48 -0.18 -11.27 -6.90
N TRP A 49 0.85 -10.60 -6.41
CA TRP A 49 1.89 -11.15 -5.56
C TRP A 49 1.57 -10.77 -4.12
N LEU A 50 1.24 -11.76 -3.29
CA LEU A 50 0.94 -11.57 -1.88
C LEU A 50 2.18 -11.94 -1.06
N VAL A 51 2.81 -10.95 -0.44
CA VAL A 51 4.00 -11.18 0.37
C VAL A 51 3.60 -11.37 1.83
N VAL A 52 3.81 -12.56 2.37
CA VAL A 52 3.35 -12.99 3.71
C VAL A 52 4.52 -13.20 4.67
N GLY A 53 4.22 -13.18 5.98
CA GLY A 53 5.21 -13.36 7.04
C GLY A 53 4.54 -13.78 8.35
N PHE A 54 4.20 -12.81 9.21
CA PHE A 54 3.49 -13.09 10.45
C PHE A 54 2.18 -13.85 10.22
N HIS A 55 2.00 -15.01 10.87
CA HIS A 55 0.83 -15.88 10.69
C HIS A 55 0.50 -16.16 9.21
N GLU A 56 1.53 -16.47 8.41
CA GLU A 56 1.38 -16.63 6.96
C GLU A 56 0.29 -17.63 6.55
N GLU A 57 0.12 -18.74 7.27
CA GLU A 57 -0.89 -19.75 6.92
C GLU A 57 -2.32 -19.19 6.99
N ASP A 58 -2.65 -18.42 8.04
CA ASP A 58 -3.97 -17.76 8.18
C ASP A 58 -4.21 -16.77 7.02
N VAL A 59 -3.17 -16.01 6.65
CA VAL A 59 -3.24 -15.03 5.55
C VAL A 59 -3.38 -15.72 4.20
N ILE A 60 -2.63 -16.80 3.97
CA ILE A 60 -2.66 -17.59 2.73
C ILE A 60 -4.03 -18.25 2.55
N GLU A 61 -4.56 -18.91 3.58
CA GLU A 61 -5.86 -19.58 3.52
C GLU A 61 -6.97 -18.57 3.17
N HIS A 62 -6.99 -17.43 3.86
CA HIS A 62 -7.95 -16.36 3.62
C HIS A 62 -7.83 -15.80 2.19
N ALA A 63 -6.60 -15.52 1.74
CA ALA A 63 -6.37 -14.91 0.43
C ALA A 63 -6.72 -15.85 -0.74
N ILE A 64 -6.34 -17.12 -0.65
CA ILE A 64 -6.62 -18.13 -1.70
C ILE A 64 -8.12 -18.36 -1.84
N ALA A 65 -8.88 -18.31 -0.73
CA ALA A 65 -10.34 -18.44 -0.78
C ALA A 65 -11.01 -17.34 -1.63
N LEU A 66 -10.40 -16.15 -1.71
CA LEU A 66 -10.92 -14.99 -2.46
C LEU A 66 -10.34 -14.91 -3.86
N ARG A 67 -9.07 -15.26 -4.02
CA ARG A 67 -8.32 -15.14 -5.26
C ARG A 67 -7.35 -16.31 -5.44
N PRO A 68 -7.82 -17.46 -5.95
CA PRO A 68 -7.02 -18.69 -6.02
C PRO A 68 -5.80 -18.63 -6.95
N ASP A 69 -5.76 -17.66 -7.88
CA ASP A 69 -4.69 -17.46 -8.87
C ASP A 69 -3.53 -16.58 -8.36
N LEU A 70 -3.61 -16.06 -7.13
CA LEU A 70 -2.54 -15.24 -6.57
C LEU A 70 -1.23 -16.03 -6.38
N ILE A 71 -0.10 -15.33 -6.43
CA ILE A 71 1.21 -15.91 -6.14
C ILE A 71 1.62 -15.52 -4.73
N VAL A 72 1.78 -16.51 -3.85
CA VAL A 72 2.29 -16.30 -2.49
C VAL A 72 3.81 -16.21 -2.52
N VAL A 73 4.35 -15.18 -1.86
CA VAL A 73 5.78 -15.00 -1.63
C VAL A 73 6.03 -14.89 -0.13
N ARG A 74 6.82 -15.80 0.43
CA ARG A 74 7.12 -15.79 1.87
C ARG A 74 8.31 -14.87 2.19
N ASN A 75 8.16 -14.05 3.22
CA ASN A 75 9.24 -13.30 3.85
C ASN A 75 9.54 -13.91 5.24
N PRO A 76 10.38 -14.95 5.34
CA PRO A 76 10.70 -15.58 6.63
C PRO A 76 11.43 -14.62 7.59
N ASP A 77 12.06 -13.57 7.05
CA ASP A 77 12.79 -12.56 7.81
C ASP A 77 11.91 -11.36 8.20
N TYR A 78 10.57 -11.47 8.13
CA TYR A 78 9.64 -10.36 8.38
C TYR A 78 9.88 -9.65 9.73
N ALA A 79 10.32 -10.38 10.76
CA ALA A 79 10.60 -9.81 12.08
C ALA A 79 11.86 -8.91 12.12
N ARG A 80 12.72 -8.97 11.09
CA ARG A 80 14.00 -8.25 10.99
C ARG A 80 14.08 -7.35 9.76
N THR A 81 13.01 -7.28 8.97
CA THR A 81 12.93 -6.55 7.69
C THR A 81 11.70 -5.64 7.68
N ASN A 82 11.56 -4.82 6.63
CA ASN A 82 10.40 -3.95 6.45
C ASN A 82 9.76 -4.17 5.06
N THR A 83 8.76 -3.35 4.73
CA THR A 83 8.02 -3.37 3.46
C THR A 83 8.94 -3.40 2.23
N LEU A 84 10.08 -2.69 2.23
CA LEU A 84 11.01 -2.67 1.10
C LEU A 84 11.51 -4.09 0.77
N GLN A 85 11.90 -4.88 1.77
CA GLN A 85 12.36 -6.26 1.54
C GLN A 85 11.22 -7.15 1.02
N SER A 86 9.99 -6.93 1.51
CA SER A 86 8.82 -7.64 0.99
C SER A 86 8.63 -7.36 -0.50
N ILE A 87 8.68 -6.08 -0.91
CA ILE A 87 8.57 -5.69 -2.31
C ILE A 87 9.76 -6.24 -3.13
N TYR A 88 10.99 -6.16 -2.61
CA TYR A 88 12.20 -6.63 -3.30
C TYR A 88 12.15 -8.11 -3.66
N ARG A 89 11.57 -8.95 -2.79
CA ARG A 89 11.39 -10.39 -3.06
C ARG A 89 10.58 -10.66 -4.32
N VAL A 90 9.71 -9.72 -4.72
CA VAL A 90 8.93 -9.80 -5.95
C VAL A 90 9.63 -9.03 -7.08
N SER A 91 10.03 -7.79 -6.84
CA SER A 91 10.51 -6.86 -7.88
C SER A 91 11.69 -7.42 -8.68
N ARG A 92 12.60 -8.16 -8.03
CA ARG A 92 13.75 -8.82 -8.67
C ARG A 92 13.39 -9.84 -9.77
N HIS A 93 12.13 -10.24 -9.86
CA HIS A 93 11.62 -11.16 -10.89
C HIS A 93 10.85 -10.44 -12.01
N LEU A 94 10.58 -9.15 -11.86
CA LEU A 94 9.78 -8.36 -12.78
C LEU A 94 10.67 -7.48 -13.66
N ARG A 95 10.18 -7.22 -14.88
CA ARG A 95 10.78 -6.23 -15.81
C ARG A 95 9.83 -5.07 -16.09
N GLU A 96 8.53 -5.32 -15.99
CA GLU A 96 7.49 -4.33 -16.18
C GLU A 96 7.20 -3.60 -14.85
N ARG A 97 6.61 -2.41 -14.94
CA ARG A 97 6.15 -1.64 -13.77
C ARG A 97 5.09 -2.42 -12.97
N MET A 98 5.07 -2.17 -11.67
CA MET A 98 4.19 -2.83 -10.71
C MET A 98 3.49 -1.79 -9.84
N LEU A 99 2.27 -2.11 -9.41
CA LEU A 99 1.61 -1.41 -8.32
C LEU A 99 2.09 -2.05 -7.01
N VAL A 100 2.57 -1.25 -6.08
CA VAL A 100 2.84 -1.68 -4.70
C VAL A 100 1.78 -1.07 -3.78
N LEU A 101 1.34 -1.84 -2.80
CA LEU A 101 0.44 -1.37 -1.75
C LEU A 101 0.67 -2.14 -0.44
N ASP A 102 0.52 -1.43 0.67
CA ASP A 102 0.58 -2.01 2.00
C ASP A 102 -0.80 -2.56 2.39
N ALA A 103 -0.82 -3.75 3.00
CA ALA A 103 -2.06 -4.49 3.25
C ALA A 103 -2.84 -4.00 4.48
N ASP A 104 -2.31 -3.01 5.19
CA ASP A 104 -2.93 -2.32 6.32
C ASP A 104 -3.53 -0.96 5.95
N THR A 105 -3.49 -0.57 4.67
CA THR A 105 -4.07 0.68 4.19
C THR A 105 -5.56 0.52 3.85
N VAL A 106 -6.40 1.45 4.29
CA VAL A 106 -7.77 1.62 3.77
C VAL A 106 -7.79 2.66 2.66
N MET A 107 -8.63 2.48 1.64
CA MET A 107 -8.73 3.40 0.50
C MET A 107 -10.15 3.51 -0.06
N GLU A 108 -10.52 4.70 -0.53
CA GLU A 108 -11.77 4.93 -1.26
C GLU A 108 -11.72 4.27 -2.64
N PRO A 109 -12.73 3.48 -3.04
CA PRO A 109 -12.77 2.80 -4.35
C PRO A 109 -12.59 3.76 -5.55
N GLU A 110 -13.30 4.88 -5.56
CA GLU A 110 -13.30 5.87 -6.64
C GLU A 110 -11.94 6.55 -6.76
N SER A 111 -11.38 6.98 -5.63
CA SER A 111 -10.03 7.55 -5.56
C SER A 111 -8.96 6.57 -6.07
N PHE A 112 -9.04 5.29 -5.68
CA PHE A 112 -8.11 4.26 -6.16
C PHE A 112 -8.25 4.03 -7.67
N LYS A 113 -9.48 4.00 -8.20
CA LYS A 113 -9.72 3.90 -9.65
C LYS A 113 -9.14 5.08 -10.40
N ALA A 114 -9.29 6.30 -9.89
CA ALA A 114 -8.74 7.51 -10.48
C ALA A 114 -7.20 7.50 -10.47
N PHE A 115 -6.59 7.03 -9.39
CA PHE A 115 -5.14 6.80 -9.30
C PHE A 115 -4.64 5.83 -10.37
N LEU A 116 -5.32 4.69 -10.56
CA LEU A 116 -4.97 3.72 -11.59
C LEU A 116 -5.07 4.32 -12.99
N GLN A 117 -6.08 5.15 -13.27
CA GLN A 117 -6.21 5.86 -14.55
C GLN A 117 -5.05 6.84 -14.75
N ALA A 118 -4.73 7.67 -13.75
CA ALA A 118 -3.61 8.60 -13.80
C ALA A 118 -2.28 7.88 -14.06
N SER A 119 -2.06 6.72 -13.43
CA SER A 119 -0.83 5.92 -13.59
C SER A 119 -0.55 5.45 -15.03
N GLN A 120 -1.56 5.47 -15.91
CA GLN A 120 -1.37 5.12 -17.33
C GLN A 120 -0.57 6.19 -18.09
N HIS A 121 -0.47 7.39 -17.54
CA HIS A 121 0.24 8.52 -18.11
C HIS A 121 1.63 8.75 -17.49
N HIS A 122 2.01 7.96 -16.48
CA HIS A 122 3.28 8.13 -15.77
C HIS A 122 4.08 6.81 -15.71
N GLU A 123 5.41 6.91 -15.79
CA GLU A 123 6.28 5.75 -15.57
C GLU A 123 6.22 5.29 -14.11
N GLN A 124 6.15 6.27 -13.21
CA GLN A 124 6.03 6.10 -11.77
C GLN A 124 5.01 7.12 -11.24
N LEU A 125 4.19 6.72 -10.28
CA LEU A 125 3.19 7.58 -9.66
C LEU A 125 3.09 7.25 -8.18
N ILE A 126 3.23 8.26 -7.33
CA ILE A 126 3.17 8.16 -5.87
C ILE A 126 1.78 8.54 -5.39
N GLY A 127 1.17 7.69 -4.57
CA GLY A 127 -0.01 8.00 -3.79
C GLY A 127 0.32 8.86 -2.57
N VAL A 128 -0.37 9.99 -2.43
CA VAL A 128 -0.25 10.89 -1.27
C VAL A 128 -1.62 11.16 -0.69
N SER A 129 -1.75 11.35 0.62
CA SER A 129 -3.04 11.51 1.27
C SER A 129 -3.09 12.72 2.21
N PRO A 130 -4.22 13.45 2.27
CA PRO A 130 -4.44 14.48 3.28
C PRO A 130 -4.80 13.89 4.66
N TYR A 131 -5.12 12.59 4.74
CA TYR A 131 -5.35 11.89 5.99
C TYR A 131 -4.00 11.57 6.63
N THR A 132 -3.59 12.38 7.59
CA THR A 132 -2.29 12.21 8.26
C THR A 132 -2.42 11.38 9.53
N THR A 133 -1.55 10.38 9.69
CA THR A 133 -1.41 9.57 10.90
C THR A 133 -0.27 10.12 11.78
N SER A 134 -0.17 9.66 13.03
CA SER A 134 0.86 10.12 13.98
C SER A 134 2.27 9.66 13.60
N ASP A 135 2.41 8.45 13.05
CA ASP A 135 3.69 7.81 12.70
C ASP A 135 4.01 7.85 11.19
N GLY A 136 3.09 8.38 10.38
CA GLY A 136 3.21 8.43 8.92
C GLY A 136 4.35 9.32 8.41
N VAL A 137 4.83 8.98 7.21
CA VAL A 137 5.87 9.75 6.52
C VAL A 137 5.19 10.85 5.72
N ARG A 138 5.53 12.10 5.98
CA ARG A 138 5.02 13.25 5.22
C ARG A 138 5.78 13.44 3.91
N VAL A 139 5.14 14.14 2.97
CA VAL A 139 5.72 14.50 1.68
C VAL A 139 5.86 16.01 1.53
N LEU A 140 6.93 16.43 0.86
CA LEU A 140 7.14 17.79 0.40
C LEU A 140 6.63 17.89 -1.04
N MET A 141 5.53 18.60 -1.24
CA MET A 141 4.99 18.84 -2.59
C MET A 141 5.74 19.99 -3.28
N ASP A 142 5.86 19.93 -4.60
CA ASP A 142 6.34 21.07 -5.38
C ASP A 142 5.33 22.24 -5.35
N GLU A 143 5.74 23.42 -5.86
CA GLU A 143 4.89 24.62 -5.86
C GLU A 143 3.53 24.45 -6.56
N LYS A 144 3.42 23.45 -7.45
CA LYS A 144 2.22 23.17 -8.23
C LYS A 144 1.36 22.06 -7.62
N ASN A 145 1.78 21.47 -6.49
CA ASN A 145 1.19 20.27 -5.90
C ASN A 145 1.05 19.10 -6.89
N ALA A 146 1.94 19.01 -7.88
CA ALA A 146 1.91 18.00 -8.92
C ALA A 146 2.92 16.88 -8.68
N ASN A 147 4.00 17.18 -7.96
CA ASN A 147 5.08 16.23 -7.71
C ASN A 147 5.49 16.21 -6.23
N VAL A 148 5.89 15.03 -5.75
CA VAL A 148 6.67 14.90 -4.53
C VAL A 148 8.11 15.32 -4.84
N SER A 149 8.64 16.22 -4.03
CA SER A 149 10.00 16.76 -4.09
C SER A 149 10.88 16.29 -2.93
N GLY A 150 10.30 15.65 -1.92
CA GLY A 150 11.01 15.10 -0.75
C GLY A 150 10.07 14.38 0.21
N PHE A 151 10.65 13.65 1.16
CA PHE A 151 9.95 13.01 2.26
C PHE A 151 10.45 13.57 3.59
N THR A 152 9.60 13.60 4.61
CA THR A 152 9.95 14.10 5.94
C THR A 152 9.10 13.43 7.03
N ARG A 153 9.56 13.50 8.28
CA ARG A 153 8.78 13.11 9.46
C ARG A 153 8.20 14.32 10.22
N GLU A 154 8.39 15.53 9.68
CA GLU A 154 7.86 16.75 10.28
C GLU A 154 6.33 16.83 10.10
N THR A 155 5.60 16.80 11.21
CA THR A 155 4.14 16.69 11.24
C THR A 155 3.39 17.94 10.76
N GLN A 156 4.09 19.04 10.52
CA GLN A 156 3.53 20.30 10.00
C GLN A 156 3.10 20.21 8.53
N HIS A 157 3.59 19.20 7.80
CA HIS A 157 3.21 18.98 6.40
C HIS A 157 1.88 18.22 6.31
N SER A 158 1.00 18.69 5.43
CA SER A 158 -0.40 18.27 5.34
C SER A 158 -0.64 17.02 4.51
N MET A 159 0.39 16.47 3.86
CA MET A 159 0.29 15.32 2.97
C MET A 159 1.19 14.19 3.45
N GLU A 160 0.66 12.97 3.41
CA GLU A 160 1.30 11.73 3.85
C GLU A 160 1.54 10.78 2.68
N TRP A 161 2.68 10.08 2.69
CA TRP A 161 2.97 8.95 1.82
C TRP A 161 2.11 7.76 2.23
N THR A 162 1.33 7.19 1.29
CA THR A 162 0.31 6.18 1.60
C THR A 162 0.79 4.73 1.53
N GLY A 163 2.07 4.48 1.23
CA GLY A 163 2.53 3.12 0.89
C GLY A 163 2.12 2.64 -0.52
N ILE A 164 1.28 3.40 -1.25
CA ILE A 164 0.75 3.02 -2.57
C ILE A 164 1.49 3.75 -3.68
N ALA A 165 2.11 3.00 -4.60
CA ALA A 165 2.71 3.59 -5.79
C ALA A 165 2.71 2.64 -6.99
N VAL A 166 2.73 3.22 -8.19
CA VAL A 166 3.16 2.50 -9.40
C VAL A 166 4.64 2.82 -9.61
N ILE A 167 5.48 1.80 -9.64
CA ILE A 167 6.95 1.95 -9.74
C ILE A 167 7.56 0.94 -10.71
N LYS A 168 8.77 1.24 -11.19
CA LYS A 168 9.60 0.27 -11.90
C LYS A 168 10.32 -0.64 -10.89
N PRO A 169 10.60 -1.91 -11.24
CA PRO A 169 11.30 -2.82 -10.33
C PRO A 169 12.67 -2.33 -9.88
N GLU A 170 13.37 -1.57 -10.74
CA GLU A 170 14.69 -0.97 -10.48
C GLU A 170 14.69 0.15 -9.43
N VAL A 171 13.53 0.58 -8.93
CA VAL A 171 13.46 1.48 -7.78
C VAL A 171 13.84 0.74 -6.49
N ILE A 172 13.56 -0.57 -6.45
CA ILE A 172 13.62 -1.35 -5.23
C ILE A 172 14.89 -2.20 -5.22
N PHE A 173 15.71 -2.00 -4.19
CA PHE A 173 16.94 -2.75 -3.95
C PHE A 173 16.99 -3.28 -2.52
N ASP A 174 17.66 -4.41 -2.32
CA ASP A 174 17.81 -5.01 -1.00
C ASP A 174 18.82 -4.24 -0.14
N ARG A 175 18.31 -3.25 0.61
CA ARG A 175 19.08 -2.44 1.55
C ARG A 175 18.29 -2.20 2.83
N PRO A 176 18.94 -2.04 3.99
CA PRO A 176 18.26 -1.78 5.27
C PRO A 176 17.74 -0.33 5.33
N MET A 177 16.73 -0.03 4.54
CA MET A 177 16.09 1.28 4.35
C MET A 177 14.59 1.09 4.11
N TYR A 178 13.82 2.17 4.16
CA TYR A 178 12.38 2.20 3.89
C TYR A 178 12.08 2.44 2.40
N VAL A 179 10.84 2.19 2.00
CA VAL A 179 10.37 2.40 0.61
C VAL A 179 10.53 3.85 0.18
N TYR A 180 10.17 4.81 1.03
CA TYR A 180 10.29 6.23 0.69
C TYR A 180 11.75 6.65 0.45
N GLU A 181 12.70 6.11 1.21
CA GLU A 181 14.13 6.37 1.02
C GLU A 181 14.62 5.80 -0.32
N ALA A 182 14.01 4.71 -0.81
CA ALA A 182 14.35 4.11 -2.10
C ALA A 182 13.81 4.94 -3.27
N LEU A 183 12.76 5.73 -3.03
CA LEU A 183 12.18 6.66 -3.98
C LEU A 183 12.96 7.98 -4.08
N GLU A 184 13.67 8.39 -3.03
CA GLU A 184 14.38 9.68 -2.98
C GLU A 184 15.31 9.97 -4.18
N PRO A 185 16.12 9.01 -4.68
CA PRO A 185 16.99 9.25 -5.84
C PRO A 185 16.23 9.53 -7.15
N TRP A 186 14.92 9.29 -7.18
CA TRP A 186 14.07 9.43 -8.36
C TRP A 186 13.22 10.71 -8.34
N LEU A 187 13.36 11.53 -7.29
CA LEU A 187 12.62 12.78 -7.17
C LEU A 187 13.07 13.84 -8.19
N PRO A 188 12.18 14.74 -8.63
CA PRO A 188 10.76 14.80 -8.27
C PRO A 188 9.93 13.71 -8.95
N LEU A 189 8.97 13.14 -8.21
CA LEU A 189 8.08 12.09 -8.69
C LEU A 189 6.64 12.59 -8.80
N PRO A 190 5.90 12.24 -9.87
CA PRO A 190 4.48 12.58 -9.98
C PRO A 190 3.70 12.09 -8.77
N ALA A 191 2.86 12.97 -8.24
CA ALA A 191 2.00 12.70 -7.08
C ALA A 191 0.54 12.61 -7.52
N PHE A 192 -0.23 11.78 -6.83
CA PHE A 192 -1.67 11.72 -6.95
C PHE A 192 -2.31 11.65 -5.58
N GLU A 193 -3.26 12.55 -5.33
CA GLU A 193 -4.01 12.57 -4.08
C GLU A 193 -4.95 11.35 -4.00
N LEU A 194 -4.63 10.43 -3.09
CA LEU A 194 -5.41 9.27 -2.73
C LEU A 194 -6.13 9.54 -1.41
N LYS A 195 -7.42 9.25 -1.38
CA LYS A 195 -8.17 9.10 -0.14
C LYS A 195 -7.85 7.73 0.45
N ALA A 196 -6.76 7.67 1.20
CA ALA A 196 -6.26 6.46 1.82
C ALA A 196 -5.49 6.77 3.11
N PHE A 197 -5.44 5.83 4.05
CA PHE A 197 -4.62 5.95 5.26
C PHE A 197 -4.38 4.57 5.87
N ASP A 198 -3.33 4.45 6.68
CA ASP A 198 -2.94 3.20 7.31
C ASP A 198 -3.70 2.93 8.60
N ILE A 199 -3.95 1.64 8.87
CA ILE A 199 -4.50 1.16 10.14
C ILE A 199 -3.34 0.71 11.03
N ASP A 200 -2.83 1.64 11.83
CA ASP A 200 -1.74 1.40 12.78
C ASP A 200 -2.23 1.22 14.22
N THR A 201 -3.27 1.96 14.59
CA THR A 201 -3.78 2.10 15.95
C THR A 201 -5.28 1.82 16.02
N VAL A 202 -5.80 1.71 17.24
CA VAL A 202 -7.24 1.52 17.46
C VAL A 202 -8.02 2.76 17.02
N GLU A 203 -7.42 3.94 17.18
CA GLU A 203 -7.96 5.22 16.72
C GLU A 203 -8.11 5.25 15.20
N ASP A 204 -7.13 4.74 14.45
CA ASP A 204 -7.20 4.64 12.99
C ASP A 204 -8.31 3.68 12.55
N LEU A 205 -8.48 2.57 13.27
CA LEU A 205 -9.54 1.61 13.01
C LEU A 205 -10.93 2.22 13.24
N ASP A 206 -11.10 3.00 14.29
CA ASP A 206 -12.34 3.71 14.57
C ASP A 206 -12.61 4.84 13.57
N MET A 207 -11.56 5.52 13.09
CA MET A 207 -11.66 6.46 11.99
C MET A 207 -12.12 5.76 10.70
N ALA A 208 -11.50 4.63 10.34
CA ALA A 208 -11.91 3.84 9.19
C ALA A 208 -13.37 3.44 9.23
N ARG A 209 -13.86 2.93 10.37
CA ARG A 209 -15.28 2.59 10.52
C ARG A 209 -16.21 3.78 10.27
N LYS A 210 -15.85 4.97 10.75
CA LYS A 210 -16.63 6.20 10.53
C LYS A 210 -16.60 6.64 9.07
N VAL A 211 -15.42 6.66 8.46
CA VAL A 211 -15.24 7.06 7.05
C VAL A 211 -15.99 6.11 6.12
N PHE A 212 -15.92 4.80 6.34
CA PHE A 212 -16.71 3.83 5.57
C PHE A 212 -18.22 4.04 5.77
N ALA A 213 -18.69 4.28 6.99
CA ALA A 213 -20.12 4.47 7.24
C ALA A 213 -20.68 5.78 6.64
N ALA A 214 -19.87 6.84 6.60
CA ALA A 214 -20.32 8.18 6.23
C ALA A 214 -20.04 8.55 4.77
N GLU A 215 -18.90 8.10 4.22
CA GLU A 215 -18.36 8.63 2.97
C GLU A 215 -18.16 7.55 1.90
N TRP A 216 -17.62 6.38 2.26
CA TRP A 216 -17.18 5.38 1.27
C TRP A 216 -18.13 4.17 1.11
N GLY A 217 -19.12 4.00 1.99
CA GLY A 217 -19.96 2.80 2.09
C GLY A 217 -21.10 2.68 1.06
N ASN A 218 -21.20 3.60 0.10
CA ASN A 218 -22.29 3.64 -0.89
C ASN A 218 -21.87 3.14 -2.29
N HIS A 219 -20.71 2.48 -2.42
CA HIS A 219 -20.10 2.16 -3.71
C HIS A 219 -19.67 0.69 -3.83
N ASP A 220 -20.56 -0.24 -3.46
CA ASP A 220 -20.45 -1.67 -3.81
C ASP A 220 -21.11 -1.96 -5.17
#